data_AF-R6Q654-F1
#
_entry.id   AF-R6Q654-F1
#
_cell.length_a   1.000
_cell.length_b   1.000
_cell.length_c   1.000
_cell.angle_alpha   90.00
_cell.angle_beta   90.00
_cell.angle_gamma   90.00
#
_symmetry.space_group_name_H-M   'P 1'
#
loop_
_entity.id
_entity.type
_entity.pdbx_description
1 polymer ?
#
loop_
_entity_poly.entity_id
_entity_poly.type
_entity_poly.pdbx_seq_one_letter_code
_entity_poly.pdbx_strand_id
1 'polypeptide(L)'
;MKRTIKLASVLLLIAVISMTLTTMVSANGGIDAANIAGGLKGTTSNAQNDVTKIGNQLIGIITTVGVVVAVIILLVLGIKYMMGSASEKAEYKKTMIPYLVGAILIFGASAITKVVVGLAQGITG
;
A
#
# COMPACT_ATOMS: atom_id res chain seq x y z
N MET A 1 -49.08 -54.35 -8.67
CA MET A 1 -48.66 -52.94 -8.41
C MET A 1 -47.62 -52.81 -7.29
N LYS A 2 -47.78 -53.42 -6.10
CA LYS A 2 -46.81 -53.25 -4.99
C LYS A 2 -45.37 -53.73 -5.28
N ARG A 3 -45.19 -54.79 -6.09
CA ARG A 3 -43.85 -55.31 -6.45
C ARG A 3 -43.15 -54.49 -7.54
N THR A 4 -43.90 -54.02 -8.54
CA THR A 4 -43.36 -53.18 -9.63
C THR A 4 -43.01 -51.79 -9.15
N ILE A 5 -43.78 -51.21 -8.22
CA ILE A 5 -43.47 -49.92 -7.58
C ILE A 5 -42.22 -50.01 -6.70
N LYS A 6 -42.04 -51.10 -5.94
CA LYS A 6 -40.81 -51.34 -5.16
C LYS A 6 -39.59 -51.52 -6.07
N LEU A 7 -39.74 -52.26 -7.18
CA LEU A 7 -38.66 -52.45 -8.14
C LEU A 7 -38.25 -51.12 -8.80
N ALA A 8 -39.23 -50.30 -9.20
CA ALA A 8 -38.98 -48.98 -9.76
C ALA A 8 -38.30 -48.03 -8.75
N SER A 9 -38.71 -48.06 -7.48
CA SER A 9 -38.08 -47.23 -6.43
C SER A 9 -36.64 -47.64 -6.14
N VAL A 10 -36.32 -48.94 -6.16
CA VAL A 10 -34.95 -49.45 -5.97
C VAL A 10 -34.06 -49.05 -7.14
N LEU A 11 -34.57 -49.13 -8.37
CA LEU A 11 -33.87 -48.68 -9.57
C LEU A 11 -33.55 -47.17 -9.55
N LEU A 12 -34.50 -46.36 -9.08
CA LEU A 12 -34.35 -44.92 -8.96
C LEU A 12 -33.33 -44.55 -7.85
N LEU A 13 -33.30 -45.29 -6.74
CA LEU A 13 -32.30 -45.13 -5.69
C LEU A 13 -30.88 -45.43 -6.20
N ILE A 14 -30.70 -46.50 -6.98
CA ILE A 14 -29.41 -46.88 -7.56
C ILE A 14 -28.93 -45.80 -8.55
N ALA A 15 -29.84 -45.24 -9.35
CA ALA A 15 -29.50 -44.15 -10.28
C ALA A 15 -29.03 -42.89 -9.53
N VAL A 16 -29.69 -42.51 -8.44
CA VAL A 16 -29.29 -41.35 -7.62
C VAL A 16 -27.92 -41.60 -6.95
N ILE A 17 -27.68 -42.79 -6.39
CA ILE A 17 -26.39 -43.15 -5.78
C ILE A 17 -25.26 -43.09 -6.82
N SER A 18 -25.54 -43.54 -8.05
CA SER A 18 -24.56 -43.51 -9.15
C SER A 18 -24.19 -42.09 -9.57
N MET A 19 -25.13 -41.15 -9.51
CA MET A 19 -24.87 -39.73 -9.79
C MET A 19 -24.05 -39.06 -8.68
N THR A 20 -24.28 -39.41 -7.41
CA THR A 20 -23.56 -38.80 -6.27
C THR A 20 -22.09 -39.23 -6.14
N LEU A 21 -21.66 -40.30 -6.80
CA LEU A 21 -20.28 -40.79 -6.77
C LEU A 21 -19.36 -40.10 -7.80
N THR A 22 -19.86 -39.17 -8.61
CA THR A 22 -19.12 -38.60 -9.76
C THR A 22 -18.65 -37.16 -9.61
N THR A 23 -18.46 -36.63 -8.40
CA THR A 23 -17.76 -35.33 -8.24
C THR A 23 -16.24 -35.46 -8.39
N MET A 24 -15.78 -35.97 -9.53
CA MET A 24 -14.45 -35.68 -10.04
C MET A 24 -14.61 -34.47 -10.96
N VAL A 25 -14.45 -33.26 -10.41
CA VAL A 25 -14.20 -32.08 -11.25
C VAL A 25 -12.85 -32.31 -11.91
N SER A 26 -12.87 -32.71 -13.18
CA SER A 26 -11.70 -32.63 -14.03
C SER A 26 -11.46 -31.16 -14.32
N ALA A 27 -10.59 -30.52 -13.53
CA ALA A 27 -9.94 -29.30 -13.97
C ALA A 27 -9.05 -29.68 -15.16
N ASN A 28 -9.50 -29.32 -16.37
CA ASN A 28 -8.70 -29.49 -17.59
C ASN A 28 -7.51 -28.53 -17.51
N GLY A 29 -6.40 -29.03 -16.96
CA GLY A 29 -5.25 -28.24 -16.52
C GLY A 29 -5.25 -28.14 -15.00
N GLY A 30 -4.15 -28.56 -14.37
CA GLY A 30 -3.99 -28.49 -12.92
C GLY A 30 -4.31 -27.10 -12.35
N ILE A 31 -4.60 -27.03 -11.05
CA ILE A 31 -4.85 -25.76 -10.37
C ILE A 31 -3.58 -24.93 -10.43
N ASP A 32 -3.47 -24.10 -11.46
CA ASP A 32 -2.36 -23.19 -11.64
C ASP A 32 -2.63 -21.95 -10.79
N ALA A 33 -2.05 -21.96 -9.59
CA ALA A 33 -2.14 -20.85 -8.65
C ALA A 33 -1.68 -19.52 -9.27
N ALA A 34 -0.78 -19.53 -10.26
CA ALA A 34 -0.34 -18.33 -10.95
C ALA A 34 -1.43 -17.76 -11.87
N ASN A 35 -2.23 -18.61 -12.53
CA ASN A 35 -3.37 -18.17 -13.33
C ASN A 35 -4.53 -17.67 -12.47
N ILE A 36 -4.79 -18.29 -11.31
CA ILE A 36 -5.79 -17.79 -10.36
C ILE A 36 -5.34 -16.46 -9.75
N ALA A 37 -4.08 -16.34 -9.32
CA ALA A 37 -3.52 -15.10 -8.79
C ALA A 37 -3.45 -13.99 -9.85
N GLY A 38 -3.11 -14.32 -11.10
CA GLY A 38 -3.07 -13.39 -12.23
C GLY A 38 -4.45 -12.91 -12.70
N GLY A 39 -5.50 -13.67 -12.42
CA GLY A 39 -6.91 -13.32 -12.66
C GLY A 39 -7.52 -12.43 -11.56
N LEU A 40 -6.91 -12.38 -10.37
CA LEU A 40 -7.29 -11.48 -9.27
C LEU A 40 -6.72 -10.06 -9.52
N LYS A 41 -7.05 -9.46 -10.66
CA LYS A 41 -6.78 -8.04 -10.88
C LYS A 41 -7.92 -7.25 -10.29
N GLY A 42 -7.63 -6.46 -9.25
CA GLY A 42 -8.57 -5.49 -8.72
C GLY A 42 -9.02 -4.57 -9.85
N THR A 43 -10.30 -4.64 -10.22
CA THR A 43 -10.90 -3.66 -11.13
C THR A 43 -10.80 -2.29 -10.49
N THR A 44 -10.15 -1.34 -11.15
CA THR A 44 -10.09 0.06 -10.71
C THR A 44 -11.51 0.59 -10.59
N SER A 45 -12.01 0.71 -9.37
CA SER A 45 -13.30 1.33 -9.10
C SER A 45 -13.19 2.85 -9.27
N ASN A 46 -14.28 3.52 -9.67
CA ASN A 46 -14.36 4.98 -9.68
C ASN A 46 -13.95 5.59 -8.32
N ALA A 47 -14.24 4.87 -7.23
CA ALA A 47 -13.82 5.25 -5.88
C ALA A 47 -12.29 5.38 -5.72
N GLN A 48 -11.49 4.61 -6.46
CA GLN A 48 -10.03 4.70 -6.40
C GLN A 48 -9.52 5.99 -7.06
N ASN A 49 -10.12 6.41 -8.17
CA ASN A 49 -9.79 7.68 -8.83
C ASN A 49 -10.13 8.88 -7.92
N ASP A 50 -11.26 8.84 -7.23
CA ASP A 50 -11.66 9.89 -6.30
C ASP A 50 -10.73 9.97 -5.08
N VAL A 51 -10.35 8.82 -4.50
CA VAL A 51 -9.39 8.77 -3.39
C VAL A 51 -8.01 9.28 -3.82
N THR A 52 -7.52 8.91 -5.00
CA THR A 52 -6.25 9.42 -5.53
C THR A 52 -6.32 10.92 -5.78
N LYS A 53 -7.43 11.44 -6.29
CA LYS A 53 -7.61 12.88 -6.53
C LYS A 53 -7.58 13.69 -5.24
N ILE A 54 -8.31 13.24 -4.22
CA ILE A 54 -8.30 13.86 -2.88
C ILE A 54 -6.90 13.76 -2.27
N GLY A 55 -6.25 12.59 -2.36
CA GLY A 55 -4.89 12.37 -1.86
C GLY A 55 -3.88 13.34 -2.50
N ASN A 56 -3.92 13.50 -3.82
CA ASN A 56 -3.04 14.41 -4.55
C ASN A 56 -3.29 15.88 -4.17
N GLN A 57 -4.56 16.28 -4.01
CA GLN A 57 -4.90 17.64 -3.57
C GLN A 57 -4.41 17.92 -2.15
N LEU A 58 -4.60 16.99 -1.22
CA LEU A 58 -4.13 17.13 0.17
C LEU A 58 -2.60 17.22 0.23
N ILE A 59 -1.89 16.33 -0.48
CA ILE A 59 -0.43 16.37 -0.56
C ILE A 59 0.04 17.70 -1.16
N GLY A 60 -0.61 18.18 -2.22
CA GLY A 60 -0.28 19.45 -2.86
C GLY A 60 -0.42 20.65 -1.91
N ILE A 61 -1.49 20.70 -1.13
CA ILE A 61 -1.71 21.79 -0.16
C ILE A 61 -0.67 21.75 0.95
N ILE A 62 -0.46 20.57 1.57
CA ILE A 62 0.48 20.41 2.69
C ILE A 62 1.92 20.72 2.25
N THR A 63 2.33 20.25 1.07
CA THR A 63 3.67 20.53 0.54
C THR A 63 3.86 22.00 0.21
N THR A 64 2.88 22.65 -0.41
CA THR A 64 2.94 24.09 -0.73
C THR A 64 3.09 24.93 0.54
N VAL A 65 2.22 24.71 1.53
CA VAL A 65 2.28 25.43 2.81
C VAL A 65 3.58 25.11 3.55
N GLY A 66 3.99 23.84 3.58
CA GLY A 66 5.21 23.38 4.22
C GLY A 66 6.47 24.04 3.64
N VAL A 67 6.57 24.18 2.31
CA VAL A 67 7.70 24.85 1.65
C VAL A 67 7.75 26.33 2.01
N VAL A 68 6.61 27.04 1.99
CA VAL A 68 6.56 28.47 2.35
C VAL A 68 7.03 28.68 3.80
N VAL A 69 6.51 27.88 4.74
CA VAL A 69 6.91 27.97 6.15
C VAL A 69 8.39 27.65 6.34
N ALA A 70 8.92 26.62 5.65
CA ALA A 70 10.32 26.25 5.72
C ALA A 70 11.24 27.39 5.27
N VAL A 71 10.91 28.07 4.16
CA VAL A 71 11.68 29.21 3.65
C VAL A 71 11.69 30.35 4.67
N ILE A 72 10.55 30.69 5.27
CA ILE A 72 10.45 31.77 6.26
C ILE A 72 11.31 31.45 7.50
N ILE A 73 11.22 30.23 8.04
CA ILE A 73 11.99 29.83 9.23
C ILE A 73 13.51 29.92 8.96
N LEU A 74 13.95 29.43 7.79
CA LEU A 74 15.36 29.50 7.41
C LEU A 74 15.85 30.95 7.27
N LEU A 75 15.04 31.83 6.68
CA LEU A 75 15.37 33.26 6.57
C LEU A 75 15.51 33.92 7.95
N VAL A 76 14.54 33.69 8.85
CA VAL A 76 14.58 34.24 10.21
C VAL A 76 15.81 33.75 10.96
N LEU A 77 16.12 32.45 10.91
CA LEU A 77 17.31 31.89 11.55
C LEU A 77 18.61 32.45 10.94
N GLY A 78 18.68 32.58 9.62
CA GLY A 78 19.84 33.11 8.91
C GLY A 78 20.13 34.56 9.30
N ILE A 79 19.12 35.43 9.29
CA ILE A 79 19.25 36.83 9.69
C ILE A 79 19.65 36.94 11.17
N LYS A 80 19.00 36.17 12.04
CA LYS A 80 19.29 36.16 13.49
C LYS A 80 20.74 35.72 13.77
N TYR A 81 21.23 34.73 13.03
CA TYR A 81 22.63 34.29 13.12
C TYR A 81 23.63 35.34 12.60
N MET A 82 23.28 36.07 11.54
CA MET A 82 24.17 37.10 10.97
C MET A 82 24.26 38.34 11.86
N MET A 83 23.13 38.81 12.40
CA MET A 83 23.04 40.05 13.18
C MET A 83 23.41 39.93 14.66
N GLY A 84 23.42 38.72 15.24
CA GLY A 84 23.77 38.54 16.65
C GLY A 84 25.21 38.93 16.98
N SER A 85 25.44 39.45 18.18
CA SER A 85 26.79 39.69 18.72
C SER A 85 27.54 38.36 18.97
N ALA A 86 28.85 38.42 19.26
CA ALA A 86 29.66 37.20 19.47
C ALA A 86 29.11 36.28 20.58
N SER A 87 28.52 36.85 21.63
CA SER A 87 27.89 36.11 22.72
C SER A 87 26.57 35.47 22.26
N GLU A 88 25.73 36.22 21.55
CA GLU A 88 24.45 35.72 21.05
C GLU A 88 24.63 34.65 19.95
N LYS A 89 25.65 34.77 19.09
CA LYS A 89 25.97 33.73 18.09
C LYS A 89 26.31 32.38 18.74
N ALA A 90 26.92 32.37 19.92
CA ALA A 90 27.24 31.13 20.64
C ALA A 90 25.96 30.46 21.17
N GLU A 91 25.01 31.25 21.66
CA GLU A 91 23.72 30.75 22.13
C GLU A 91 22.83 30.31 20.97
N TYR A 92 22.81 31.06 19.87
CA TYR A 92 22.10 30.66 18.65
C TYR A 92 22.62 29.35 18.08
N LYS A 93 23.94 29.13 18.05
CA LYS A 93 24.51 27.86 17.60
C LYS A 93 24.00 26.66 18.41
N LYS A 94 23.76 26.83 19.72
CA LYS A 94 23.18 25.80 20.58
C LYS A 94 21.71 25.53 20.26
N THR A 95 20.93 26.59 20.04
CA THR A 95 19.51 26.46 19.66
C THR A 95 19.29 25.96 18.24
N MET A 96 20.31 25.99 17.38
CA MET A 96 20.26 25.49 16.00
C MET A 96 20.36 23.96 15.89
N ILE A 97 20.86 23.29 16.94
CA ILE A 97 21.03 21.83 16.98
C ILE A 97 19.72 21.09 16.68
N PRO A 98 18.57 21.36 17.34
CA PRO A 98 17.32 20.66 17.04
C PRO A 98 16.86 20.80 15.58
N TYR A 99 17.10 21.95 14.94
CA TYR A 99 16.78 22.15 13.52
C TYR A 99 17.67 21.30 12.62
N LEU A 100 18.97 21.23 12.94
CA LEU A 100 19.92 20.42 12.18
C LEU A 100 19.62 18.92 12.33
N VAL A 101 19.28 18.47 13.55
CA VAL A 101 18.85 17.09 13.82
C VAL A 101 17.58 16.77 13.03
N GLY A 102 16.58 17.66 13.05
CA GLY A 102 15.35 17.48 12.26
C GLY A 102 15.62 17.35 10.77
N ALA A 103 16.52 18.17 10.21
CA ALA A 103 16.93 18.08 8.82
C ALA A 103 17.59 16.72 8.50
N ILE A 104 18.55 16.29 9.32
CA ILE A 104 19.23 14.99 9.13
C ILE A 104 18.24 13.83 9.19
N LEU A 105 17.25 13.87 10.09
CA LEU A 105 16.23 12.82 10.20
C LEU A 105 15.35 12.77 8.95
N ILE A 106 14.87 13.91 8.45
CA ILE A 106 14.01 13.97 7.25
C ILE A 106 14.80 13.50 6.00
N PHE A 107 16.01 14.03 5.80
CA PHE A 107 16.85 13.67 4.65
C PHE A 107 17.36 12.23 4.74
N GLY A 108 17.72 11.76 5.93
CA GLY A 108 18.15 10.39 6.18
C GLY A 108 17.03 9.38 5.98
N ALA A 109 15.83 9.65 6.51
CA ALA A 109 14.65 8.80 6.30
C ALA A 109 14.35 8.64 4.80
N SER A 110 14.43 9.73 4.03
CA SER A 110 14.23 9.73 2.58
C SER A 110 15.20 8.79 1.83
N ALA A 111 16.45 8.70 2.29
CA ALA A 111 17.45 7.79 1.73
C ALA A 111 17.11 6.33 2.06
N ILE A 112 16.70 6.05 3.30
CA ILE A 112 16.29 4.71 3.74
C ILE A 112 15.07 4.24 2.94
N THR A 113 14.06 5.09 2.73
CA THR A 113 12.86 4.71 1.97
C THR A 113 13.20 4.28 0.55
N LYS A 114 14.14 4.96 -0.12
CA LYS A 114 14.59 4.59 -1.47
C LYS A 114 15.25 3.22 -1.50
N VAL A 115 16.08 2.90 -0.51
CA VAL A 115 16.72 1.58 -0.39
C VAL A 115 15.66 0.50 -0.19
N VAL A 116 14.70 0.72 0.70
CA VAL A 116 13.63 -0.25 0.98
C VAL A 116 12.75 -0.49 -0.24
N VAL A 117 12.34 0.57 -0.94
CA VAL A 117 11.55 0.45 -2.18
C VAL A 117 12.34 -0.26 -3.28
N GLY A 118 13.63 0.06 -3.44
CA GLY A 118 14.50 -0.60 -4.41
C GLY A 118 14.68 -2.09 -4.12
N LEU A 119 14.86 -2.47 -2.86
CA LEU A 119 14.91 -3.88 -2.44
C LEU A 119 13.57 -4.59 -2.69
N ALA A 120 12.44 -3.95 -2.34
CA ALA A 120 11.12 -4.51 -2.59
C ALA A 120 10.87 -4.75 -4.09
N GLN A 121 11.23 -3.78 -4.95
CA GLN A 121 11.10 -3.91 -6.40
C GLN A 121 12.00 -5.01 -6.98
N GLY A 122 13.23 -5.14 -6.47
CA GLY A 122 14.16 -6.20 -6.87
C GLY A 122 13.77 -7.61 -6.39
N ILE A 123 12.89 -7.73 -5.38
CA ILE A 123 12.32 -9.01 -4.92
C ILE A 123 11.04 -9.37 -5.70
N THR A 124 10.33 -8.38 -6.26
CA THR A 124 9.11 -8.59 -7.06
C THR A 124 9.36 -8.79 -8.56
N GLY A 125 10.63 -8.76 -9.01
CA GLY A 125 11.05 -9.12 -10.37
C GLY A 125 11.66 -10.51 -10.40
#